data_AF-A0A936JGD4-F1
#
_entry.id   AF-A0A936JGD4-F1
#
_cell.length_a   1.000
_cell.length_b   1.000
_cell.length_c   1.000
_cell.angle_alpha   90.00
_cell.angle_beta   90.00
_cell.angle_gamma   90.00
#
_symmetry.space_group_name_H-M   'P 1'
#
loop_
_entity.id
_entity.type
_entity.pdbx_description
1 polymer ?
#
loop_
_entity_poly.entity_id
_entity_poly.type
_entity_poly.pdbx_seq_one_letter_code
_entity_poly.pdbx_strand_id
1 'polypeptide(L)'
;MSLDTLKEKAKTYTISHEILDSKEKGRLAFVTKFPIDKISELSLDEYVLGTNEESFCYWLEFKKIEDKIIGFGIGGGNASKFGLYKSKDVVYQSGYGKNKKHCKAKS
;
A
#
# COMPACT_ATOMS: atom_id res chain seq x y z
N MET A 1 4.65 -31.60 -0.26
CA MET A 1 5.33 -31.18 -1.50
C MET A 1 6.83 -31.31 -1.28
N SER A 2 7.57 -31.94 -2.20
CA SER A 2 9.04 -32.10 -2.07
C SER A 2 9.78 -30.90 -2.68
N LEU A 3 11.06 -30.74 -2.29
CA LEU A 3 11.94 -29.69 -2.79
C LEU A 3 12.11 -29.75 -4.32
N ASP A 4 12.19 -30.96 -4.86
CA ASP A 4 12.38 -31.17 -6.30
C ASP A 4 11.15 -30.76 -7.11
N THR A 5 9.95 -31.02 -6.59
CA THR A 5 8.70 -30.53 -7.20
C THR A 5 8.66 -28.99 -7.26
N LEU A 6 9.21 -28.29 -6.26
CA LEU A 6 9.26 -26.83 -6.27
C LEU A 6 10.25 -26.30 -7.32
N LYS A 7 11.42 -26.92 -7.45
CA LYS A 7 12.43 -26.53 -8.43
C LYS A 7 11.91 -26.66 -9.87
N GLU A 8 11.22 -27.75 -10.18
CA GLU A 8 10.65 -27.95 -11.53
C GLU A 8 9.55 -26.94 -11.85
N LYS A 9 8.68 -26.63 -10.88
CA LYS A 9 7.67 -25.58 -11.04
C LYS A 9 8.27 -24.18 -11.22
N ALA A 10 9.39 -23.90 -10.55
CA ALA A 10 10.08 -22.62 -10.70
C ALA A 10 10.68 -22.44 -12.11
N LYS A 11 11.21 -23.52 -12.71
CA LYS A 11 11.77 -23.48 -14.08
C LYS A 11 10.71 -23.19 -15.15
N THR A 12 9.49 -23.66 -14.94
CA THR A 12 8.38 -23.46 -15.88
C THR A 12 7.53 -22.24 -15.57
N TYR A 13 7.81 -21.54 -14.46
CA TYR A 13 7.09 -20.35 -14.08
C TYR A 13 7.34 -19.24 -15.09
N THR A 14 6.28 -18.87 -15.81
CA THR A 14 6.27 -17.75 -16.75
C THR A 14 5.14 -16.82 -16.37
N ILE A 15 5.43 -15.53 -16.27
CA ILE A 15 4.40 -14.50 -16.07
C ILE A 15 3.87 -14.10 -17.45
N SER A 16 2.56 -14.08 -17.64
CA SER A 16 1.99 -13.62 -18.91
C SER A 16 2.22 -12.12 -19.11
N HIS A 17 2.38 -11.70 -20.37
CA HIS A 17 2.53 -10.29 -20.73
C HIS A 17 1.36 -9.44 -20.23
N GLU A 18 0.12 -9.96 -20.31
CA GLU A 18 -1.08 -9.28 -19.81
C GLU A 18 -1.01 -8.93 -18.31
N ILE A 19 -0.37 -9.78 -17.49
CA ILE A 19 -0.18 -9.51 -16.06
C ILE A 19 0.87 -8.42 -15.88
N LEU A 20 1.95 -8.44 -16.66
CA LEU A 20 3.01 -7.43 -16.60
C LEU A 20 2.46 -6.05 -17.01
N ASP A 21 1.73 -5.98 -18.12
CA ASP A 21 1.15 -4.73 -18.64
C ASP A 21 0.15 -4.13 -17.65
N SER A 22 -0.67 -4.98 -17.02
CA SER A 22 -1.61 -4.53 -16.00
C SER A 22 -0.90 -3.99 -14.75
N LYS A 23 0.17 -4.65 -14.29
CA LYS A 23 0.97 -4.16 -13.16
C LYS A 23 1.65 -2.84 -13.49
N GLU A 24 2.17 -2.70 -14.71
CA GLU A 24 2.84 -1.48 -15.15
C GLU A 24 1.85 -0.32 -15.28
N LYS A 25 0.65 -0.56 -15.83
CA LYS A 25 -0.44 0.42 -15.83
C LYS A 25 -0.77 0.90 -14.41
N GLY A 26 -0.82 -0.04 -13.47
CA GLY A 26 -1.04 0.29 -12.06
C GLY A 26 0.08 1.16 -11.47
N ARG A 27 1.33 0.75 -11.69
CA ARG A 27 2.51 1.51 -11.26
C ARG A 27 2.51 2.94 -11.83
N LEU A 28 2.20 3.08 -13.12
CA LEU A 28 2.10 4.37 -13.80
C LEU A 28 1.00 5.26 -13.20
N ALA A 29 -0.18 4.70 -12.93
CA ALA A 29 -1.26 5.44 -12.27
C ALA A 29 -0.84 5.93 -10.87
N PHE A 30 -0.14 5.09 -10.10
CA PHE A 30 0.35 5.44 -8.78
C PHE A 30 1.36 6.61 -8.81
N VAL A 31 2.41 6.51 -9.64
CA VAL A 31 3.43 7.57 -9.73
C VAL A 31 2.89 8.87 -10.33
N THR A 32 1.86 8.77 -11.17
CA THR A 32 1.16 9.95 -11.71
C THR A 32 0.34 10.64 -10.63
N LYS A 33 -0.34 9.86 -9.77
CA LYS A 33 -1.17 10.39 -8.67
C LYS A 33 -0.32 10.94 -7.51
N PHE A 34 0.83 10.32 -7.23
CA PHE A 34 1.75 10.70 -6.17
C PHE A 34 3.18 10.91 -6.71
N PRO A 35 3.43 12.02 -7.43
CA PRO A 35 4.78 12.40 -7.84
C PRO A 35 5.68 12.58 -6.62
N ILE A 36 6.95 12.15 -6.73
CA ILE A 36 7.88 12.11 -5.60
C ILE A 36 8.10 13.48 -4.93
N ASP A 37 8.10 14.53 -5.73
CA ASP A 37 8.23 15.94 -5.34
C ASP A 37 6.99 16.47 -4.60
N LYS A 38 5.83 15.83 -4.78
CA LYS A 38 4.55 16.20 -4.17
C LYS A 38 4.22 15.41 -2.91
N ILE A 39 4.97 14.35 -2.60
CA ILE A 39 4.71 13.53 -1.40
C ILE A 39 4.82 14.35 -0.11
N SER A 40 5.78 15.27 -0.02
CA SER A 40 5.95 16.12 1.17
C SER A 40 4.87 17.19 1.32
N GLU A 41 4.10 17.46 0.27
CA GLU A 41 3.01 18.44 0.27
C GLU A 41 1.67 17.80 0.69
N LEU A 42 1.59 16.47 0.79
CA LEU A 42 0.38 15.76 1.19
C LEU A 42 -0.01 16.13 2.63
N SER A 43 -1.29 16.44 2.82
CA SER A 43 -1.85 16.52 4.17
C SER A 43 -1.79 15.15 4.85
N LEU A 44 -1.90 15.13 6.19
CA LEU A 44 -1.94 13.88 6.92
C LEU A 44 -3.12 13.01 6.45
N ASP A 45 -4.27 13.60 6.15
CA ASP A 45 -5.44 12.84 5.71
C ASP A 45 -5.26 12.24 4.31
N GLU A 46 -4.51 12.89 3.43
CA GLU A 46 -4.14 12.39 2.10
C GLU A 46 -3.02 11.35 2.15
N TYR A 47 -2.25 11.31 3.24
CA TYR A 47 -1.20 10.32 3.43
C TYR A 47 -1.71 9.03 4.08
N VAL A 48 -2.34 9.15 5.26
CA VAL A 48 -2.56 8.01 6.17
C VAL A 48 -3.63 7.03 5.71
N LEU A 49 -3.51 5.78 6.16
CA LEU A 49 -4.59 4.79 6.05
C LEU A 49 -5.69 5.07 7.09
N GLY A 50 -6.96 4.88 6.68
CA GLY A 50 -8.13 5.03 7.55
C GLY A 50 -8.92 6.34 7.38
N THR A 51 -8.64 7.10 6.32
CA THR A 51 -9.33 8.35 5.97
C THR A 51 -10.28 8.16 4.79
N ASN A 52 -9.72 7.92 3.62
CA ASN A 52 -10.43 7.75 2.36
C ASN A 52 -9.65 6.79 1.44
N GLU A 53 -10.33 6.34 0.40
CA GLU A 53 -9.81 5.41 -0.62
C GLU A 53 -8.88 6.07 -1.65
N GLU A 54 -8.55 7.35 -1.45
CA GLU A 54 -7.67 8.16 -2.28
C GLU A 54 -6.37 8.55 -1.57
N SER A 55 -6.19 8.10 -0.33
CA SER A 55 -4.97 8.33 0.44
C SER A 55 -3.80 7.51 -0.09
N PHE A 56 -2.59 8.03 0.07
CA PHE A 56 -1.34 7.41 -0.36
C PHE A 56 -1.19 5.98 0.18
N CYS A 57 -1.37 5.78 1.49
CA CYS A 57 -1.26 4.46 2.11
C CYS A 57 -2.38 3.50 1.65
N TYR A 58 -3.59 3.99 1.39
CA TYR A 58 -4.65 3.16 0.80
C TYR A 58 -4.29 2.71 -0.61
N TRP A 59 -3.76 3.62 -1.43
CA TRP A 59 -3.30 3.30 -2.78
C TRP A 59 -2.20 2.25 -2.80
N LEU A 60 -1.27 2.30 -1.84
CA LEU A 60 -0.24 1.30 -1.68
C LEU A 60 -0.77 -0.08 -1.27
N GLU A 61 -1.80 -0.15 -0.43
CA GLU A 61 -2.26 -1.40 0.17
C GLU A 61 -3.41 -2.07 -0.59
N PHE A 62 -4.42 -1.31 -1.02
CA PHE A 62 -5.72 -1.85 -1.41
C PHE A 62 -6.21 -1.46 -2.79
N LYS A 63 -5.70 -0.38 -3.38
CA LYS A 63 -6.29 0.18 -4.61
C LYS A 63 -6.21 -0.81 -5.78
N LYS A 64 -7.34 -0.93 -6.48
CA LYS A 64 -7.54 -1.76 -7.66
C LYS A 64 -7.84 -0.90 -8.89
N ILE A 65 -7.27 -1.24 -10.04
CA ILE A 65 -7.63 -0.75 -11.37
C ILE A 65 -8.09 -1.97 -12.13
N GLU A 66 -9.28 -1.92 -12.74
CA GLU A 66 -9.82 -3.02 -13.56
C GLU A 66 -9.84 -4.35 -12.80
N ASP A 67 -10.34 -4.31 -11.54
CA ASP A 67 -10.40 -5.44 -10.60
C ASP A 67 -9.07 -6.09 -10.23
N LYS A 68 -7.95 -5.56 -10.71
CA LYS A 68 -6.60 -6.01 -10.40
C LYS A 68 -5.98 -5.06 -9.39
N ILE A 69 -5.38 -5.61 -8.34
CA ILE A 69 -4.65 -4.82 -7.34
C ILE A 69 -3.47 -4.16 -8.06
N ILE A 70 -3.47 -2.83 -8.02
CA ILE A 70 -2.46 -1.93 -8.62
C ILE A 70 -1.16 -2.00 -7.84
N GLY A 71 -1.30 -2.15 -6.52
CA GLY A 71 -0.22 -1.96 -5.57
C GLY A 71 0.79 -3.10 -5.51
N PHE A 72 1.83 -2.85 -4.72
CA PHE A 72 2.88 -3.81 -4.35
C PHE A 72 2.35 -4.97 -3.48
N GLY A 73 1.06 -4.99 -3.15
CA GLY A 73 0.46 -6.04 -2.35
C GLY A 73 1.05 -6.12 -0.94
N ILE A 74 1.49 -5.00 -0.38
CA ILE A 74 1.96 -4.91 1.02
C ILE A 74 0.82 -5.11 2.03
N GLY A 75 -0.30 -5.69 1.61
CA GLY A 75 -1.36 -6.15 2.48
C GLY A 75 -0.84 -7.17 3.50
N GLY A 76 -1.54 -7.26 4.63
CA GLY A 76 -1.11 -8.06 5.77
C GLY A 76 -0.42 -7.22 6.86
N GLY A 77 -0.60 -7.63 8.11
CA GLY A 77 -0.26 -6.81 9.27
C GLY A 77 -1.24 -5.65 9.48
N ASN A 78 -0.96 -4.81 10.48
CA ASN A 78 -1.80 -3.65 10.80
C ASN A 78 -1.22 -2.35 10.22
N ALA A 79 -2.00 -1.28 10.27
CA ALA A 79 -1.66 0.03 9.70
C ALA A 79 -0.38 0.67 10.28
N SER A 80 0.18 0.16 11.39
CA SER A 80 1.45 0.64 11.95
C SER A 80 2.63 0.50 11.00
N LYS A 81 2.55 -0.37 9.98
CA LYS A 81 3.60 -0.53 8.95
C LYS A 81 3.88 0.74 8.15
N PHE A 82 2.92 1.67 8.12
CA PHE A 82 3.08 2.97 7.46
C PHE A 82 3.68 4.04 8.38
N GLY A 83 4.01 3.70 9.63
CA GLY A 83 4.50 4.64 10.62
C GLY A 83 3.41 5.54 11.23
N LEU A 84 2.50 6.06 10.40
CA LEU A 84 1.36 6.90 10.81
C LEU A 84 0.05 6.40 10.18
N TYR A 85 -1.00 6.33 10.99
CA TYR A 85 -2.33 5.87 10.56
C TYR A 85 -3.45 6.51 11.37
N LYS A 86 -4.68 6.49 10.85
CA LYS A 86 -5.84 7.04 11.53
C LYS A 86 -6.68 5.92 12.16
N SER A 87 -7.16 6.16 13.38
CA SER A 87 -8.15 5.29 14.03
C SER A 87 -9.57 5.84 13.86
N LYS A 88 -10.57 5.04 14.21
CA LYS A 88 -12.00 5.38 14.12
C LYS A 88 -12.36 6.70 14.82
N ASP A 89 -11.63 7.05 15.88
CA ASP A 89 -11.91 8.23 16.72
C ASP A 89 -11.20 9.52 16.24
N VAL A 90 -10.78 9.58 14.97
CA VAL A 90 -10.11 10.76 14.36
C VAL A 90 -8.80 11.14 15.07
N VAL A 91 -8.17 10.19 15.75
CA VAL A 91 -6.85 10.35 16.36
C VAL A 91 -5.80 9.69 15.47
N TYR A 92 -4.76 10.43 15.10
CA TYR A 92 -3.60 9.88 14.41
C TYR A 92 -2.78 9.06 15.39
N GLN A 93 -2.29 7.91 14.94
CA GLN A 93 -1.53 6.97 15.75
C GLN A 93 -0.21 6.64 15.08
N SER A 94 0.84 6.52 15.88
CA SER A 94 2.14 6.00 15.45
C SER A 94 2.62 4.89 16.35
N GLY A 95 3.38 3.95 15.78
CA GLY A 95 3.89 2.77 16.49
C GLY A 95 2.88 1.62 16.64
N TYR A 96 3.33 0.57 17.33
CA TYR A 96 2.62 -0.71 17.48
C TYR A 96 2.68 -1.22 18.93
N GLY A 97 1.63 -1.96 19.34
CA GLY A 97 1.56 -2.58 20.67
C GLY A 97 1.69 -1.56 21.80
N LYS A 98 2.56 -1.84 22.78
CA LYS A 98 2.83 -0.98 23.95
C LYS A 98 3.48 0.37 23.59
N ASN A 99 4.03 0.50 22.39
CA ASN A 99 4.69 1.73 21.91
C ASN A 99 3.76 2.63 21.09
N LYS A 100 2.44 2.37 21.11
CA LYS A 100 1.46 3.19 20.40
C LYS A 100 1.39 4.59 21.00
N LYS A 101 1.55 5.61 20.17
CA LYS A 101 1.41 7.03 20.54
C LYS A 101 0.22 7.64 19.83
N HIS A 102 -0.48 8.53 20.53
CA HIS A 102 -1.59 9.31 19.99
C HIS A 102 -1.07 10.69 19.60
N CYS A 103 -1.31 11.07 18.36
CA CYS A 103 -0.97 12.36 17.80
C CYS A 103 -2.26 13.09 17.46
N LYS A 104 -2.41 14.32 17.96
CA LYS A 104 -3.46 15.24 17.47
C LYS A 104 -2.85 16.07 16.34
N ALA A 105 -3.57 16.22 15.24
CA ALA A 105 -3.23 17.28 14.29
C ALA A 105 -3.28 18.61 15.05
N LYS A 106 -2.24 19.43 14.93
CA LYS A 106 -2.29 20.80 15.46
C LYS A 106 -3.37 21.54 14.65
N SER A 107 -4.39 22.06 15.34
CA SER A 107 -5.33 23.04 14.76
C SER A 107 -4.61 24.33 14.40
#